data_AF-B4FR27-F1
#
_entry.id   AF-B4FR27-F1
#
_cell.length_a   1.000
_cell.length_b   1.000
_cell.length_c   1.000
_cell.angle_alpha   90.00
_cell.angle_beta   90.00
_cell.angle_gamma   90.00
#
_symmetry.space_group_name_H-M   'P 1'
#
loop_
_entity.id
_entity.type
_entity.pdbx_description
1 polymer ?
#
loop_
_entity_poly.entity_id
_entity_poly.type
_entity_poly.pdbx_seq_one_letter_code
_entity_poly.pdbx_strand_id
1 'polypeptide(L)' 'MAATKLQALWNHPAGPKTIHFWAPTFKWGISIANIADFAKPPEKISYPQQVGTDKLLNQFKL' A
#
# COMPACT_ATOMS: atom_id res chain seq x y z
N MET A 1 -25.76 -23.36 11.60
CA MET A 1 -25.26 -22.33 12.55
C MET A 1 -23.97 -21.60 12.10
N ALA A 2 -23.43 -21.83 10.89
CA ALA A 2 -22.26 -21.08 10.37
C ALA A 2 -22.64 -19.81 9.56
N ALA A 3 -23.80 -19.84 8.88
CA ALA A 3 -24.31 -18.71 8.09
C ALA A 3 -24.50 -17.42 8.92
N THR A 4 -24.88 -17.55 10.19
CA THR A 4 -25.15 -16.41 11.08
C THR A 4 -23.89 -15.61 11.44
N LYS A 5 -22.72 -16.26 11.54
CA LYS A 5 -21.46 -15.58 11.87
C LYS A 5 -20.89 -14.80 10.69
N LEU A 6 -20.95 -15.37 9.49
CA LEU A 6 -20.59 -14.68 8.24
C LEU A 6 -21.53 -13.49 7.99
N GLN A 7 -22.83 -13.67 8.24
CA GLN A 7 -23.82 -12.59 8.10
C GLN A 7 -23.64 -11.49 9.15
N ALA A 8 -23.24 -11.83 10.38
CA ALA A 8 -22.91 -10.84 11.42
C ALA A 8 -21.65 -10.04 11.07
N LEU A 9 -20.60 -10.68 10.55
CA LEU A 9 -19.38 -10.00 10.09
C LEU A 9 -19.65 -9.10 8.86
N TRP A 10 -20.57 -9.51 7.97
CA TRP A 10 -20.93 -8.77 6.77
C TRP A 10 -21.79 -7.51 7.04
N ASN A 11 -22.61 -7.55 8.10
CA ASN A 11 -23.48 -6.44 8.50
C ASN A 11 -22.85 -5.53 9.57
N HIS A 12 -21.61 -5.82 10.01
CA HIS A 12 -20.91 -5.00 10.99
C HIS A 12 -20.65 -3.58 10.44
N PRO A 13 -20.85 -2.50 11.23
CA PRO A 13 -20.65 -1.11 10.79
C PRO A 13 -19.18 -0.81 10.41
N ALA A 14 -18.23 -1.57 10.94
CA ALA A 14 -16.82 -1.57 10.51
C ALA A 14 -16.45 -2.86 9.75
N GLY A 15 -17.42 -3.45 9.04
CA GLY A 15 -17.24 -4.70 8.30
C GLY A 15 -16.63 -4.49 6.90
N PRO A 16 -16.55 -5.55 6.09
CA PRO A 16 -15.90 -5.53 4.76
C PRO A 16 -16.55 -4.59 3.73
N LYS A 17 -17.69 -3.98 4.06
CA LYS A 17 -18.35 -2.98 3.22
C LYS A 17 -17.84 -1.56 3.46
N THR A 18 -17.07 -1.31 4.52
CA THR A 18 -16.72 0.05 4.94
C THR A 18 -15.21 0.31 4.87
N ILE A 19 -14.88 1.59 4.68
CA ILE A 19 -13.48 2.04 4.57
C ILE A 19 -12.68 1.77 5.85
N HIS A 20 -13.33 1.69 7.01
CA HIS A 20 -12.68 1.41 8.28
C HIS A 20 -12.06 0.00 8.35
N PHE A 21 -12.57 -0.95 7.56
CA PHE A 21 -11.97 -2.27 7.42
C PHE A 21 -10.83 -2.28 6.40
N TRP A 22 -11.03 -1.62 5.26
CA TRP A 22 -10.06 -1.64 4.17
C TRP A 22 -8.88 -0.69 4.35
N ALA A 23 -9.06 0.48 4.97
CA ALA A 23 -8.00 1.44 5.23
C ALA A 23 -6.81 0.84 6.01
N PRO A 24 -7.02 0.17 7.17
CA PRO A 24 -5.90 -0.51 7.84
C PRO A 24 -5.33 -1.65 6.99
N THR A 25 -6.18 -2.40 6.27
CA THR A 25 -5.74 -3.50 5.40
C THR A 25 -4.80 -3.01 4.29
N PHE A 26 -5.14 -1.92 3.60
CA PHE A 26 -4.30 -1.34 2.54
C PHE A 26 -3.00 -0.75 3.09
N LYS A 27 -3.03 -0.12 4.27
CA LYS A 27 -1.82 0.40 4.91
C LYS A 27 -0.79 -0.72 5.10
N TRP A 28 -1.20 -1.84 5.70
CA TRP A 28 -0.30 -2.98 5.91
C TRP A 28 0.06 -3.70 4.60
N GLY A 29 -0.88 -3.78 3.65
CA GLY A 29 -0.62 -4.36 2.33
C GLY A 29 0.48 -3.63 1.56
N ILE A 30 0.48 -2.29 1.58
CA ILE A 30 1.54 -1.49 0.97
C ILE A 30 2.88 -1.71 1.68
N SER A 31 2.90 -1.79 3.02
CA SER A 31 4.12 -2.09 3.77
C SER A 31 4.70 -3.47 3.43
N ILE A 32 3.85 -4.49 3.28
CA ILE A 32 4.28 -5.84 2.87
C ILE A 32 4.79 -5.84 1.44
N ALA A 33 4.12 -5.13 0.52
CA ALA A 33 4.57 -4.98 -0.86
C ALA A 33 5.95 -4.31 -0.94
N ASN A 34 6.20 -3.27 -0.13
CA ASN A 34 7.52 -2.64 -0.05
C ASN A 34 8.59 -3.61 0.48
N ILE A 35 8.26 -4.43 1.48
CA ILE A 35 9.18 -5.45 1.99
C ILE A 35 9.50 -6.48 0.92
N ALA A 36 8.51 -6.91 0.14
CA ALA A 36 8.71 -7.84 -0.97
C ALA A 36 9.55 -7.23 -2.10
N ASP A 37 9.42 -5.92 -2.36
CA ASP A 37 10.19 -5.22 -3.39
C ASP A 37 11.67 -5.04 -3.02
N PHE A 38 12.06 -5.23 -1.75
CA PHE A 38 13.48 -5.24 -1.36
C PHE A 38 14.31 -6.39 -1.96
N ALA A 39 13.65 -7.45 -2.43
CA ALA A 39 14.33 -8.54 -3.15
C ALA A 39 14.66 -8.17 -4.60
N LYS A 40 14.25 -6.99 -5.09
CA LYS A 40 14.48 -6.57 -6.47
C LYS A 40 15.95 -6.22 -6.66
N PRO A 41 16.62 -6.77 -7.69
CA PRO A 41 18.02 -6.53 -7.91
C PRO A 41 18.28 -5.05 -8.24
N PRO A 42 19.37 -4.45 -7.71
CA PRO A 42 19.65 -3.02 -7.82
C PRO A 42 19.84 -2.55 -9.26
N GLU A 43 20.14 -3.43 -10.22
CA GLU A 43 20.25 -3.05 -11.63
C GLU A 43 18.87 -2.83 -12.31
N LYS A 44 17.78 -3.32 -11.70
CA LYS A 44 16.39 -3.13 -12.18
C LYS A 44 15.71 -1.95 -11.50
N ILE A 45 16.43 -1.25 -10.63
CA ILE A 45 15.95 -0.12 -9.86
C ILE A 45 16.38 1.17 -10.56
N SER A 46 15.41 2.05 -10.87
CA SER A 46 15.72 3.36 -11.42
C SER A 46 16.20 4.29 -10.29
N TYR A 47 17.52 4.49 -10.21
CA TYR A 47 18.14 5.40 -9.24
C TYR A 47 17.58 6.84 -9.29
N PRO A 48 17.31 7.46 -10.46
CA PRO A 48 16.69 8.79 -10.51
C PRO A 48 15.30 8.87 -9.86
N GLN A 49 14.47 7.84 -10.08
CA GLN A 49 13.14 7.76 -9.47
C GLN A 49 13.20 7.54 -7.95
N GLN A 50 14.19 6.80 -7.44
CA GLN A 50 14.32 6.55 -6.00
C GLN A 50 14.96 7.70 -5.23
N VAL A 51 15.95 8.39 -5.82
CA VAL A 51 16.65 9.52 -5.18
C VAL A 51 15.86 10.83 -5.35
N GLY A 52 14.84 10.88 -6.21
CA GLY A 52 14.06 12.09 -6.46
C GLY A 52 14.86 13.17 -7.20
N THR A 53 15.89 12.78 -7.96
CA THR A 53 16.76 13.71 -8.68
C THR A 53 16.05 14.45 -9.81
N ASP A 54 14.92 13.93 -10.32
CA ASP A 54 14.08 14.65 -11.28
C ASP A 54 13.55 15.98 -10.72
N LYS A 55 13.31 16.07 -9.40
CA LYS A 55 12.92 17.34 -8.76
C LYS A 55 14.13 18.23 -8.48
N LEU A 56 15.30 17.66 -8.26
CA LEU A 56 16.52 18.43 -7.99
C LEU A 56 17.07 19.09 -9.26
N LEU A 57 17.07 18.38 -10.40
CA LEU A 57 17.56 18.91 -11.67
C LEU A 57 16.74 20.10 -12.22
N ASN A 58 15.46 20.20 -11.83
CA ASN A 58 14.59 21.30 -12.27
C ASN A 58 14.48 22.45 -11.25
N GLN A 59 15.05 22.31 -10.05
CA GLN A 59 15.09 23.36 -9.02
C GLN A 59 16.33 24.26 -9.12
N PHE A 60 17.40 23.79 -9.78
CA PHE A 60 18.61 24.59 -10.06
C PHE A 60 18.58 25.29 -11.44
N LYS A 61 17.42 25.30 -12.11
CA LYS A 61 17.16 26.08 -13.35
C LYS A 61 16.35 27.35 -13.07
N LEU A 62 16.69 28.06 -12.00
CA LEU A 62 16.33 29.47 -11.79
C LEU A 62 17.58 30.33 -11.90
#